data_AF-A0A4P9W1P8-F1
#
_entry.id   AF-A0A4P9W1P8-F1
#
_cell.length_a   1.000
_cell.length_b   1.000
_cell.length_c   1.000
_cell.angle_alpha   90.00
_cell.angle_beta   90.00
_cell.angle_gamma   90.00
#
_symmetry.space_group_name_H-M   'P 1'
#
loop_
_entity.id
_entity.type
_entity.pdbx_description
1 polymer ?
#
loop_
_entity_poly.entity_id
_entity_poly.type
_entity_poly.pdbx_seq_one_letter_code
_entity_poly.pdbx_strand_id
1 'polypeptide(L)'
;MAIVAGYERRQWMMRLRNALSTISNCMMMPTISSKILADFSLPVTDQLRLGARSAVVVPLPPGSSWSGGFDAVLEPLPFDVRYMLHACIAARKIHIVDDRDAVNLAAALSRCSADCAIDILADVYGCHEGATTAEIIADYDAATDAVPDTETTPSLVRTRRVLVTPLTAYPQPPEVEEGNRVLRAFPSLVDRFMRVTFCDENLSSVLGARPGDILDRSGRVHRVMNNGLRVAGRLFKFLAYFNSQLREQSCWMYEEVPREGEDKPPLAEEIRASIGDMSKISFVGKKAARIGQAFSNTRRVATLPGSRVTTINDVERNGYCYTDGVGMISLGLAIEAALALGMRSTPSAFQVRFAGSKGVVAVWPHATPDLVLRPGMNKFDSANSTNDLE
;
A
#
# COMPACT_ATOMS: atom_id res chain seq x y z
N MET A 1 -21.45 24.91 -9.07
CA MET A 1 -20.30 25.44 -8.29
C MET A 1 -20.47 25.46 -6.77
N ALA A 2 -21.69 25.31 -6.19
CA ALA A 2 -21.86 25.29 -4.73
C ALA A 2 -21.86 23.88 -4.07
N ILE A 3 -21.96 22.80 -4.86
CA ILE A 3 -22.07 21.42 -4.35
C ILE A 3 -20.70 20.75 -4.18
N VAL A 4 -19.72 21.07 -5.04
CA VAL A 4 -18.33 20.57 -4.97
C VAL A 4 -17.62 21.04 -3.68
N ALA A 5 -17.93 22.24 -3.20
CA ALA A 5 -17.36 22.77 -1.96
C ALA A 5 -17.87 22.05 -0.69
N GLY A 6 -18.99 21.32 -0.75
CA GLY A 6 -19.57 20.62 0.40
C GLY A 6 -18.84 19.32 0.75
N TYR A 7 -18.31 18.62 -0.26
CA TYR A 7 -17.66 17.32 -0.10
C TYR A 7 -16.19 17.47 0.32
N GLU A 8 -15.44 18.37 -0.33
CA GLU A 8 -14.04 18.67 0.04
C GLU A 8 -13.93 19.19 1.48
N ARG A 9 -14.91 19.96 1.95
CA ARG A 9 -14.92 20.52 3.32
C ARG A 9 -15.14 19.44 4.39
N ARG A 10 -15.87 18.36 4.07
CA ARG A 10 -16.08 17.22 5.00
C ARG A 10 -14.85 16.33 5.09
N GLN A 11 -14.17 16.07 3.97
CA GLN A 11 -12.89 15.36 3.95
C GLN A 11 -11.77 16.13 4.67
N TRP A 12 -11.74 17.46 4.50
CA TRP A 12 -10.79 18.33 5.22
C TRP A 12 -11.03 18.34 6.74
N MET A 13 -12.29 18.38 7.20
CA MET A 13 -12.60 18.35 8.62
C MET A 13 -12.30 17.00 9.28
N MET A 14 -12.42 15.88 8.57
CA MET A 14 -11.94 14.57 9.06
C MET A 14 -10.40 14.53 9.19
N ARG A 15 -9.68 15.09 8.20
CA ARG A 15 -8.20 15.17 8.23
C ARG A 15 -7.69 16.07 9.37
N LEU A 16 -8.35 17.19 9.65
CA LEU A 16 -7.97 18.08 10.76
C LEU A 16 -8.18 17.43 12.14
N ARG A 17 -9.25 16.63 12.30
CA ARG A 17 -9.52 15.90 13.55
C ARG A 17 -8.49 14.81 13.84
N ASN A 18 -8.03 14.10 12.81
CA ASN A 18 -6.99 13.06 12.94
C ASN A 18 -5.57 13.66 13.09
N ALA A 19 -5.31 14.83 12.51
CA ALA A 19 -4.03 15.53 12.69
C ALA A 19 -3.86 16.08 14.11
N LEU A 20 -4.93 16.59 14.72
CA LEU A 20 -4.88 17.18 16.07
C LEU A 20 -4.73 16.14 17.20
N SER A 21 -5.17 14.89 16.99
CA SER A 21 -4.95 13.81 17.97
C SER A 21 -3.53 13.23 17.95
N THR A 22 -2.80 13.42 16.83
CA THR A 22 -1.47 12.83 16.62
C THR A 22 -0.32 13.69 17.17
N ILE A 23 -0.55 15.00 17.39
CA ILE A 23 0.50 15.96 17.79
C ILE A 23 0.85 15.89 19.29
N SER A 24 0.04 15.23 20.14
CA SER A 24 0.26 15.29 21.59
C SER A 24 1.25 14.27 22.18
N ASN A 25 1.71 13.25 21.44
CA ASN A 25 2.45 12.11 22.05
C ASN A 25 3.74 11.70 21.30
N CYS A 26 4.57 12.66 20.91
CA CYS A 26 5.91 12.37 20.37
C CYS A 26 7.01 12.94 21.28
N MET A 27 7.33 12.26 22.38
CA MET A 27 8.67 12.31 22.96
C MET A 27 9.08 10.95 23.53
N MET A 28 10.24 10.50 23.04
CA MET A 28 11.15 9.48 23.57
C MET A 28 11.07 8.02 23.05
N MET A 29 12.25 7.63 22.55
CA MET A 29 12.82 6.34 22.13
C MET A 29 12.94 5.32 23.31
N PRO A 30 13.22 3.99 23.13
CA PRO A 30 14.22 3.42 22.22
C PRO A 30 13.92 2.09 21.47
N THR A 31 14.84 1.79 20.56
CA THR A 31 15.06 0.69 19.59
C THR A 31 14.90 -0.76 20.10
N ILE A 32 14.19 -1.60 19.34
CA ILE A 32 14.30 -3.08 19.36
C ILE A 32 14.07 -3.65 17.95
N SER A 33 15.11 -4.19 17.31
CA SER A 33 15.09 -4.71 15.92
C SER A 33 15.91 -6.02 15.74
N SER A 34 15.90 -6.93 16.71
CA SER A 34 16.74 -8.13 16.64
C SER A 34 16.04 -9.49 16.83
N LYS A 35 14.76 -9.54 17.27
CA LYS A 35 14.09 -10.84 17.54
C LYS A 35 13.14 -11.34 16.47
N ILE A 36 12.60 -10.49 15.59
CA ILE A 36 11.63 -10.91 14.55
C ILE A 36 12.33 -11.55 13.33
N LEU A 37 13.66 -11.38 13.20
CA LEU A 37 14.41 -11.82 12.02
C LEU A 37 15.05 -13.21 12.16
N ALA A 38 15.00 -13.84 13.34
CA ALA A 38 15.64 -15.14 13.56
C ALA A 38 14.82 -16.33 13.01
N ASP A 39 13.52 -16.17 12.74
CA ASP A 39 12.65 -17.26 12.30
C ASP A 39 12.54 -17.42 10.77
N PHE A 40 13.20 -16.56 9.99
CA PHE A 40 13.12 -16.58 8.52
C PHE A 40 14.31 -17.24 7.83
N SER A 41 15.07 -18.09 8.52
CA SER A 41 16.22 -18.77 7.92
C SER A 41 16.46 -20.15 8.52
N LEU A 42 15.82 -21.20 7.99
CA LEU A 42 16.39 -22.55 8.02
C LEU A 42 16.07 -23.33 6.73
N PRO A 43 17.06 -24.03 6.15
CA PRO A 43 16.88 -24.96 5.04
C PRO A 43 16.37 -26.32 5.53
N VAL A 44 15.75 -27.05 4.61
CA VAL A 44 15.27 -28.43 4.77
C VAL A 44 16.44 -29.38 5.04
N THR A 45 16.42 -30.12 6.15
CA THR A 45 16.88 -31.52 6.28
C THR A 45 16.52 -32.09 7.67
N ASP A 46 16.52 -33.42 7.75
CA ASP A 46 15.58 -34.27 8.48
C ASP A 46 16.06 -34.70 9.90
N GLN A 47 15.07 -35.14 10.70
CA GLN A 47 15.11 -35.94 11.94
C GLN A 47 15.59 -35.33 13.29
N LEU A 48 14.62 -35.12 14.18
CA LEU A 48 14.65 -35.63 15.57
C LEU A 48 13.23 -35.80 16.11
N ARG A 49 12.86 -37.05 16.40
CA ARG A 49 11.59 -37.45 17.03
C ARG A 49 11.58 -37.01 18.49
N LEU A 50 10.58 -36.25 18.90
CA LEU A 50 10.06 -36.22 20.28
C LEU A 50 8.58 -35.83 20.22
N GLY A 51 7.74 -36.69 20.81
CA GLY A 51 6.30 -36.65 20.67
C GLY A 51 5.66 -35.44 21.33
N ALA A 52 4.93 -34.67 20.53
CA ALA A 52 3.79 -33.87 20.97
C ALA A 52 2.72 -34.04 19.91
N ARG A 53 1.50 -34.40 20.34
CA ARG A 53 0.36 -34.70 19.48
C ARG A 53 0.19 -33.58 18.46
N SER A 54 0.30 -33.93 17.18
CA SER A 54 0.03 -33.07 16.04
C SER A 54 -1.36 -32.46 16.21
N ALA A 55 -1.43 -31.20 16.64
CA ALA A 55 -2.61 -30.39 16.40
C ALA A 55 -2.72 -30.31 14.88
N VAL A 56 -3.69 -31.04 14.34
CA VAL A 56 -4.02 -31.06 12.93
C VAL A 56 -4.11 -29.61 12.47
N VAL A 57 -3.25 -29.27 11.50
CA VAL A 57 -3.30 -28.03 10.76
C VAL A 57 -4.71 -27.90 10.22
N VAL A 58 -5.48 -26.94 10.73
CA VAL A 58 -6.68 -26.47 10.06
C VAL A 58 -6.29 -25.16 9.41
N PRO A 59 -5.95 -25.14 8.11
CA PRO A 59 -5.99 -23.91 7.34
C PRO A 59 -7.38 -23.30 7.54
N LEU A 60 -7.50 -21.98 7.57
CA LEU A 60 -8.80 -21.42 7.18
C LEU A 60 -9.09 -22.00 5.78
N PRO A 61 -10.19 -22.74 5.61
CA PRO A 61 -10.38 -23.51 4.40
C PRO A 61 -10.39 -22.56 3.19
N PRO A 62 -9.91 -22.97 2.02
CA PRO A 62 -10.29 -22.31 0.78
C PRO A 62 -11.83 -22.34 0.72
N GLY A 63 -12.48 -21.21 0.98
CA GLY A 63 -13.95 -21.14 1.09
C GLY A 63 -14.53 -20.49 2.36
N SER A 64 -13.78 -19.75 3.19
CA SER A 64 -14.42 -18.84 4.14
C SER A 64 -15.13 -17.73 3.38
N SER A 65 -16.46 -17.81 3.29
CA SER A 65 -17.24 -16.88 2.49
C SER A 65 -17.11 -15.45 3.00
N TRP A 66 -16.73 -14.54 2.11
CA TRP A 66 -16.65 -13.11 2.43
C TRP A 66 -18.04 -12.46 2.52
N SER A 67 -19.05 -13.13 1.99
CA SER A 67 -20.45 -12.69 1.97
C SER A 67 -21.36 -13.47 2.92
N GLY A 68 -20.84 -14.38 3.75
CA GLY A 68 -21.64 -15.17 4.70
C GLY A 68 -22.31 -16.42 4.12
N GLY A 69 -21.94 -16.84 2.92
CA GLY A 69 -22.39 -18.05 2.23
C GLY A 69 -22.72 -17.82 0.76
N PHE A 70 -22.88 -16.56 0.35
CA PHE A 70 -23.46 -16.17 -0.94
C PHE A 70 -22.43 -15.86 -2.03
N ASP A 71 -21.18 -16.33 -1.87
CA ASP A 71 -20.07 -15.97 -2.78
C ASP A 71 -20.39 -16.35 -4.23
N ALA A 72 -21.02 -17.52 -4.46
CA ALA A 72 -21.38 -17.99 -5.79
C ALA A 72 -22.44 -17.11 -6.48
N VAL A 73 -23.38 -16.55 -5.71
CA VAL A 73 -24.43 -15.65 -6.22
C VAL A 73 -23.82 -14.30 -6.62
N LEU A 74 -22.81 -13.86 -5.88
CA LEU A 74 -22.16 -12.56 -6.08
C LEU A 74 -20.97 -12.62 -7.04
N GLU A 75 -20.43 -13.81 -7.35
CA GLU A 75 -19.26 -14.01 -8.23
C GLU A 75 -19.36 -13.30 -9.59
N PRO A 76 -20.52 -13.26 -10.27
CA PRO A 76 -20.65 -12.57 -11.57
C PRO A 76 -20.43 -11.06 -11.50
N LEU A 77 -20.52 -10.44 -10.32
CA LEU A 77 -20.29 -9.01 -10.17
C LEU A 77 -18.81 -8.66 -10.44
N PRO A 78 -18.55 -7.49 -11.06
CA PRO A 78 -17.18 -6.97 -11.20
C PRO A 78 -16.47 -6.94 -9.85
N PHE A 79 -15.17 -7.24 -9.85
CA PHE A 79 -14.41 -7.34 -8.59
C PHE A 79 -14.47 -6.05 -7.76
N ASP A 80 -14.45 -4.88 -8.38
CA ASP A 80 -14.51 -3.61 -7.65
C ASP A 80 -15.83 -3.40 -6.92
N VAL A 81 -16.94 -3.82 -7.54
CA VAL A 81 -18.27 -3.85 -6.90
C VAL A 81 -18.26 -4.86 -5.75
N ARG A 82 -17.73 -6.07 -5.96
CA ARG A 82 -17.61 -7.08 -4.89
C ARG A 82 -16.73 -6.62 -3.74
N TYR A 83 -15.63 -5.91 -4.03
CA TYR A 83 -14.73 -5.37 -3.03
C TYR A 83 -15.44 -4.33 -2.15
N MET A 84 -16.18 -3.40 -2.76
CA MET A 84 -16.98 -2.42 -2.02
C MET A 84 -18.12 -3.07 -1.24
N LEU A 85 -18.79 -4.06 -1.83
CA LEU A 85 -19.83 -4.82 -1.13
C LEU A 85 -19.25 -5.55 0.08
N HIS A 86 -18.08 -6.17 -0.05
CA HIS A 86 -17.36 -6.79 1.07
C HIS A 86 -17.03 -5.77 2.16
N ALA A 87 -16.62 -4.54 1.79
CA ALA A 87 -16.40 -3.45 2.76
C ALA A 87 -17.69 -3.17 3.56
N CYS A 88 -18.83 -3.02 2.89
CA CYS A 88 -20.12 -2.77 3.52
C CYS A 88 -20.58 -3.92 4.41
N ILE A 89 -20.43 -5.17 3.97
CA ILE A 89 -20.79 -6.36 4.77
C ILE A 89 -19.89 -6.45 6.02
N ALA A 90 -18.57 -6.31 5.85
CA ALA A 90 -17.62 -6.37 6.96
C ALA A 90 -17.86 -5.26 7.99
N ALA A 91 -18.23 -4.06 7.53
CA ALA A 91 -18.60 -2.92 8.38
C ALA A 91 -20.03 -2.99 8.95
N ARG A 92 -20.77 -4.09 8.69
CA ARG A 92 -22.18 -4.28 9.10
C ARG A 92 -23.10 -3.15 8.61
N LYS A 93 -22.81 -2.64 7.43
CA LYS A 93 -23.63 -1.65 6.73
C LYS A 93 -24.66 -2.32 5.83
N ILE A 94 -24.37 -3.53 5.38
CA ILE A 94 -25.28 -4.36 4.58
C ILE A 94 -25.37 -5.73 5.25
N HIS A 95 -26.59 -6.24 5.34
CA HIS A 95 -26.89 -7.58 5.83
C HIS A 95 -27.60 -8.37 4.74
N ILE A 96 -27.05 -9.52 4.37
CA ILE A 96 -27.71 -10.47 3.46
C ILE A 96 -28.35 -11.54 4.34
N VAL A 97 -29.68 -11.62 4.33
CA VAL A 97 -30.43 -12.48 5.25
C VAL A 97 -30.61 -13.89 4.66
N ASP A 98 -30.94 -13.97 3.37
CA ASP A 98 -31.19 -15.23 2.67
C ASP A 98 -30.75 -15.19 1.19
N ASP A 99 -30.92 -16.33 0.50
CA ASP A 99 -30.56 -16.48 -0.90
C ASP A 99 -31.33 -15.52 -1.82
N ARG A 100 -32.59 -15.20 -1.49
CA ARG A 100 -33.41 -14.30 -2.31
C ARG A 100 -32.90 -12.87 -2.21
N ASP A 101 -32.53 -12.45 -1.00
CA ASP A 101 -31.88 -11.15 -0.77
C ASP A 101 -30.55 -11.05 -1.52
N ALA A 102 -29.74 -12.11 -1.49
CA ALA A 102 -28.47 -12.16 -2.23
C ALA A 102 -28.69 -12.00 -3.75
N VAL A 103 -29.66 -12.73 -4.31
CA VAL A 103 -30.00 -12.67 -5.74
C VAL A 103 -30.54 -11.29 -6.11
N ASN A 104 -31.43 -10.71 -5.31
CA ASN A 104 -31.98 -9.39 -5.57
C ASN A 104 -30.90 -8.30 -5.51
N LEU A 105 -29.99 -8.39 -4.53
CA LEU A 105 -28.86 -7.46 -4.42
C LEU A 105 -27.91 -7.58 -5.62
N ALA A 106 -27.57 -8.80 -6.02
CA ALA A 106 -26.73 -9.05 -7.21
C ALA A 106 -27.40 -8.50 -8.48
N ALA A 107 -28.70 -8.76 -8.66
CA ALA A 107 -29.46 -8.25 -9.78
C ALA A 107 -29.57 -6.73 -9.77
N ALA A 108 -29.72 -6.11 -8.60
CA ALA A 108 -29.69 -4.66 -8.44
C ALA A 108 -28.36 -4.09 -8.89
N LEU A 109 -27.24 -4.52 -8.28
CA LEU A 109 -25.90 -4.02 -8.60
C LEU A 109 -25.46 -4.29 -10.05
N SER A 110 -26.06 -5.28 -10.72
CA SER A 110 -25.79 -5.57 -12.13
C SER A 110 -26.57 -4.68 -13.11
N ARG A 111 -27.56 -3.90 -12.65
CA ARG A 111 -28.41 -3.06 -13.50
C ARG A 111 -27.75 -1.74 -13.96
N CYS A 112 -26.63 -1.33 -13.36
CA CYS A 112 -25.93 -0.07 -13.64
C CYS A 112 -24.47 -0.34 -13.96
N SER A 113 -23.75 0.72 -14.32
CA SER A 113 -22.30 0.65 -14.50
C SER A 113 -21.59 0.30 -13.19
N ALA A 114 -20.42 -0.35 -13.27
CA ALA A 114 -19.64 -0.70 -12.08
C ALA A 114 -19.32 0.54 -11.22
N ASP A 115 -19.06 1.69 -11.85
CA ASP A 115 -18.75 2.95 -11.16
C ASP A 115 -19.96 3.47 -10.35
N CYS A 116 -21.16 3.46 -10.95
CA CYS A 116 -22.37 3.86 -10.24
C CYS A 116 -22.65 2.93 -9.03
N ALA A 117 -22.48 1.61 -9.21
CA ALA A 117 -22.62 0.67 -8.11
C ALA A 117 -21.59 0.90 -6.99
N ILE A 118 -20.35 1.23 -7.34
CA ILE A 118 -19.29 1.56 -6.38
C ILE A 118 -19.63 2.82 -5.59
N ASP A 119 -20.13 3.86 -6.26
CA ASP A 119 -20.47 5.13 -5.62
C ASP A 119 -21.62 4.96 -4.63
N ILE A 120 -22.68 4.23 -5.01
CA ILE A 120 -23.80 3.91 -4.12
C ILE A 120 -23.30 3.11 -2.90
N LEU A 121 -22.47 2.10 -3.10
CA LEU A 121 -21.89 1.33 -2.00
C LEU A 121 -20.98 2.18 -1.11
N ALA A 122 -20.26 3.15 -1.68
CA ALA A 122 -19.44 4.08 -0.92
C ALA A 122 -20.29 5.02 -0.04
N ASP A 123 -21.43 5.48 -0.55
CA ASP A 123 -22.40 6.26 0.22
C ASP A 123 -23.00 5.44 1.37
N VAL A 124 -23.43 4.20 1.09
CA VAL A 124 -23.92 3.26 2.12
C VAL A 124 -22.86 3.00 3.19
N TYR A 125 -21.59 2.86 2.80
CA TYR A 125 -20.49 2.70 3.75
C TYR A 125 -20.34 3.90 4.68
N GLY A 126 -20.56 5.12 4.14
CA GLY A 126 -20.46 6.39 4.87
C GLY A 126 -21.65 6.70 5.78
N CYS A 127 -22.80 6.04 5.59
CA CYS A 127 -23.99 6.21 6.42
C CYS A 127 -23.74 5.82 7.88
N HIS A 128 -24.34 6.56 8.83
CA HIS A 128 -24.19 6.25 10.25
C HIS A 128 -24.89 4.94 10.64
N GLU A 129 -26.09 4.71 10.12
CA GLU A 129 -26.87 3.49 10.28
C GLU A 129 -26.64 2.54 9.09
N GLY A 130 -26.86 1.24 9.31
CA GLY A 130 -26.79 0.27 8.21
C GLY A 130 -28.00 0.41 7.29
N ALA A 131 -27.82 0.11 6.00
CA ALA A 131 -28.89 0.09 5.02
C ALA A 131 -29.35 -1.34 4.76
N THR A 132 -30.66 -1.53 4.67
CA THR A 132 -31.24 -2.78 4.18
C THR A 132 -31.01 -2.90 2.67
N THR A 133 -30.98 -4.13 2.17
CA THR A 133 -30.92 -4.39 0.72
C THR A 133 -32.05 -3.70 -0.03
N ALA A 134 -33.24 -3.61 0.56
CA ALA A 134 -34.40 -2.94 -0.02
C ALA A 134 -34.22 -1.41 -0.15
N GLU A 135 -33.63 -0.75 0.85
CA GLU A 135 -33.32 0.69 0.79
C GLU A 135 -32.28 0.98 -0.29
N ILE A 136 -31.25 0.13 -0.39
CA ILE A 136 -30.24 0.26 -1.44
C ILE A 136 -30.87 0.11 -2.82
N ILE A 137 -31.78 -0.85 -2.99
CA ILE A 137 -32.52 -1.04 -4.25
C ILE A 137 -33.41 0.18 -4.57
N ALA A 138 -34.05 0.78 -3.56
CA ALA A 138 -34.90 1.95 -3.74
C ALA A 138 -34.11 3.21 -4.12
N ASP A 139 -32.96 3.45 -3.47
CA ASP A 139 -32.04 4.54 -3.84
C ASP A 139 -31.50 4.34 -5.27
N TYR A 140 -31.28 3.09 -5.66
CA TYR A 140 -30.84 2.70 -7.00
C TYR A 140 -31.88 2.97 -8.09
N ASP A 141 -33.15 2.62 -7.84
CA ASP A 141 -34.24 2.88 -8.78
C ASP A 141 -34.51 4.40 -8.95
N ALA A 142 -34.02 5.24 -8.04
CA ALA A 142 -34.13 6.71 -8.07
C ALA A 142 -32.88 7.44 -8.63
N ALA A 143 -31.74 6.76 -8.76
CA ALA A 143 -30.49 7.35 -9.23
C ALA A 143 -30.48 7.51 -10.76
N THR A 144 -30.14 8.72 -11.23
CA THR A 144 -29.81 8.97 -12.64
C THR A 144 -28.29 8.97 -12.82
N ASP A 145 -27.81 8.36 -13.91
CA ASP A 145 -26.37 8.26 -14.22
C ASP A 145 -25.70 9.64 -14.20
N ALA A 146 -25.02 9.96 -13.11
CA ALA A 146 -24.15 11.11 -12.99
C ALA A 146 -22.74 10.59 -12.72
N VAL A 147 -21.86 10.69 -13.71
CA VAL A 147 -20.44 10.37 -13.57
C VAL A 147 -19.73 11.60 -12.99
N PRO A 148 -19.14 11.54 -11.79
CA PRO A 148 -18.21 12.55 -11.37
C PRO A 148 -16.86 12.26 -12.01
N ASP A 149 -16.50 13.05 -13.03
CA ASP A 149 -15.12 13.13 -13.50
C ASP A 149 -14.25 13.63 -12.35
N THR A 150 -13.49 12.73 -11.73
CA THR A 150 -12.46 13.12 -10.77
C THR A 150 -11.18 13.30 -11.58
N GLU A 151 -10.84 14.56 -11.90
CA GLU A 151 -9.55 14.91 -12.49
C GLU A 151 -8.43 14.35 -11.61
N THR A 152 -7.88 13.22 -12.02
CA THR A 152 -6.82 12.54 -11.28
C THR A 152 -5.52 13.18 -11.75
N THR A 153 -4.83 13.92 -10.88
CA THR A 153 -3.47 14.38 -11.20
C THR A 153 -2.57 13.16 -11.45
N PRO A 154 -1.60 13.22 -12.39
CA PRO A 154 -0.82 12.04 -12.81
C PRO A 154 -0.04 11.31 -11.71
N SER A 155 0.12 11.92 -10.53
CA SER A 155 0.84 11.35 -9.38
C SER A 155 -0.08 10.62 -8.39
N LEU A 156 -1.39 10.86 -8.46
CA LEU A 156 -2.35 10.26 -7.57
C LEU A 156 -2.84 8.93 -8.12
N VAL A 157 -2.95 7.96 -7.22
CA VAL A 157 -3.34 6.59 -7.51
C VAL A 157 -4.42 6.18 -6.51
N ARG A 158 -5.52 5.62 -7.03
CA ARG A 158 -6.57 5.02 -6.20
C ARG A 158 -6.11 3.63 -5.77
N THR A 159 -5.90 3.43 -4.48
CA THR A 159 -5.37 2.18 -3.94
C THR A 159 -6.33 1.56 -2.92
N ARG A 160 -6.49 0.24 -2.96
CA ARG A 160 -7.37 -0.49 -2.05
C ARG A 160 -6.67 -0.74 -0.72
N ARG A 161 -7.43 -0.65 0.37
CA ARG A 161 -6.91 -0.84 1.73
C ARG A 161 -7.78 -1.79 2.53
N VAL A 162 -7.15 -2.72 3.26
CA VAL A 162 -7.83 -3.62 4.18
C VAL A 162 -7.20 -3.53 5.56
N LEU A 163 -8.03 -3.38 6.58
CA LEU A 163 -7.62 -3.48 7.98
C LEU A 163 -7.80 -4.94 8.43
N VAL A 164 -6.77 -5.54 9.01
CA VAL A 164 -6.81 -6.92 9.48
C VAL A 164 -6.67 -6.91 11.00
N THR A 165 -7.73 -7.36 11.66
CA THR A 165 -7.74 -7.61 13.11
C THR A 165 -7.50 -9.09 13.39
N PRO A 166 -7.21 -9.50 14.64
CA PRO A 166 -7.09 -10.91 15.00
C PRO A 166 -8.30 -11.79 14.62
N LEU A 167 -9.51 -11.24 14.64
CA LEU A 167 -10.76 -11.97 14.39
C LEU A 167 -11.29 -11.80 12.97
N THR A 168 -11.05 -10.66 12.31
CA THR A 168 -11.65 -10.39 11.00
C THR A 168 -10.79 -9.48 10.11
N ALA A 169 -11.29 -9.20 8.91
CA ALA A 169 -10.72 -8.24 7.97
C ALA A 169 -11.81 -7.26 7.54
N TYR A 170 -11.45 -5.98 7.46
CA TYR A 170 -12.33 -4.88 7.11
C TYR A 170 -11.77 -4.17 5.88
N PRO A 171 -12.24 -4.54 4.68
CA PRO A 171 -11.97 -3.75 3.49
C PRO A 171 -12.48 -2.33 3.68
N GLN A 172 -11.70 -1.35 3.24
CA GLN A 172 -12.04 0.07 3.28
C GLN A 172 -12.31 0.57 1.86
N PRO A 173 -13.14 1.61 1.69
CA PRO A 173 -13.25 2.30 0.42
C PRO A 173 -11.87 2.67 -0.13
N PRO A 174 -11.61 2.52 -1.45
CA PRO A 174 -10.29 2.81 -2.01
C PRO A 174 -9.92 4.29 -1.79
N GLU A 175 -8.70 4.53 -1.33
CA GLU A 175 -8.19 5.86 -1.01
C GLU A 175 -7.32 6.39 -2.17
N VAL A 176 -7.47 7.67 -2.50
CA VAL A 176 -6.60 8.35 -3.46
C VAL A 176 -5.34 8.82 -2.72
N GLU A 177 -4.20 8.28 -3.10
CA GLU A 177 -2.91 8.57 -2.48
C GLU A 177 -1.84 8.89 -3.51
N GLU A 178 -0.75 9.48 -3.06
CA GLU A 178 0.47 9.59 -3.86
C GLU A 178 1.00 8.21 -4.24
N GLY A 179 1.26 8.04 -5.54
CA GLY A 179 1.85 6.82 -6.07
C GLY A 179 3.27 6.58 -5.58
N ASN A 180 3.80 5.41 -5.94
CA ASN A 180 5.17 5.02 -5.67
C ASN A 180 5.83 4.48 -6.95
N ARG A 181 7.14 4.22 -6.89
CA ARG A 181 7.93 3.80 -8.06
C ARG A 181 7.39 2.52 -8.69
N VAL A 182 6.99 1.56 -7.86
CA VAL A 182 6.49 0.27 -8.33
C VAL A 182 5.14 0.45 -9.03
N LEU A 183 4.20 1.21 -8.46
CA LEU A 183 2.92 1.50 -9.11
C LEU A 183 3.10 2.24 -10.44
N ARG A 184 4.09 3.14 -10.53
CA ARG A 184 4.44 3.82 -11.79
C ARG A 184 5.06 2.89 -12.84
N ALA A 185 5.84 1.90 -12.42
CA ALA A 185 6.44 0.92 -13.32
C ALA A 185 5.42 -0.08 -13.88
N PHE A 186 4.30 -0.30 -13.17
CA PHE A 186 3.25 -1.23 -13.54
C PHE A 186 1.86 -0.56 -13.56
N PRO A 187 1.64 0.46 -14.42
CA PRO A 187 0.42 1.26 -14.40
C PRO A 187 -0.85 0.45 -14.73
N SER A 188 -0.74 -0.56 -15.59
CA SER A 188 -1.85 -1.46 -15.94
C SER A 188 -2.20 -2.48 -14.85
N LEU A 189 -1.35 -2.63 -13.83
CA LEU A 189 -1.53 -3.64 -12.77
C LEU A 189 -1.82 -3.01 -11.41
N VAL A 190 -2.02 -1.69 -11.34
CA VAL A 190 -2.27 -0.95 -10.08
C VAL A 190 -3.41 -1.55 -9.26
N ASP A 191 -4.44 -2.03 -9.95
CA ASP A 191 -5.61 -2.66 -9.39
C ASP A 191 -5.33 -4.06 -8.79
N ARG A 192 -4.14 -4.63 -9.00
CA ARG A 192 -3.69 -5.87 -8.34
C ARG A 192 -2.97 -5.61 -7.01
N PHE A 193 -2.63 -4.37 -6.70
CA PHE A 193 -1.97 -3.99 -5.46
C PHE A 193 -2.99 -3.64 -4.36
N MET A 194 -2.69 -4.08 -3.13
CA MET A 194 -3.53 -3.83 -1.97
C MET A 194 -2.67 -3.48 -0.76
N ARG A 195 -3.07 -2.42 -0.05
CA ARG A 195 -2.46 -2.09 1.23
C ARG A 195 -3.18 -2.83 2.35
N VAL A 196 -2.44 -3.54 3.18
CA VAL A 196 -2.97 -4.25 4.35
C VAL A 196 -2.39 -3.64 5.60
N THR A 197 -3.23 -3.26 6.56
CA THR A 197 -2.82 -2.73 7.87
C THR A 197 -3.27 -3.69 8.96
N PHE A 198 -2.36 -4.13 9.83
CA PHE A 198 -2.70 -4.95 10.98
C PHE A 198 -3.02 -4.07 12.19
N CYS A 199 -4.19 -4.25 12.78
CA CYS A 199 -4.68 -3.48 13.93
C CYS A 199 -5.35 -4.40 14.97
N ASP A 200 -5.64 -3.85 16.14
CA ASP A 200 -6.43 -4.55 17.16
C ASP A 200 -7.94 -4.46 16.83
N GLU A 201 -8.80 -5.17 17.55
CA GLU A 201 -10.25 -5.21 17.28
C GLU A 201 -10.94 -3.84 17.43
N ASN A 202 -10.38 -2.95 18.25
CA ASN A 202 -10.82 -1.56 18.36
C ASN A 202 -10.23 -0.65 17.24
N LEU A 203 -9.60 -1.25 16.22
CA LEU A 203 -8.88 -0.61 15.13
C LEU A 203 -7.67 0.23 15.58
N SER A 204 -7.25 0.10 16.84
CA SER A 204 -6.06 0.77 17.33
C SER A 204 -4.79 0.09 16.82
N SER A 205 -3.70 0.85 16.84
CA SER A 205 -2.39 0.33 16.47
C SER A 205 -1.97 -0.78 17.42
N VAL A 206 -1.46 -1.88 16.86
CA VAL A 206 -0.81 -2.95 17.65
C VAL A 206 0.65 -2.63 17.97
N LEU A 207 1.11 -1.39 17.70
CA LEU A 207 2.43 -0.92 18.09
C LEU A 207 2.57 -0.95 19.62
N GLY A 208 3.41 -1.84 20.13
CA GLY A 208 3.65 -2.01 21.56
C GLY A 208 2.97 -3.22 22.19
N ALA A 209 2.09 -3.93 21.47
CA ALA A 209 1.67 -5.25 21.88
C ALA A 209 2.85 -6.24 21.83
N ARG A 210 2.91 -7.15 22.81
CA ARG A 210 4.03 -8.12 22.89
C ARG A 210 3.97 -9.05 21.69
N PRO A 211 5.11 -9.38 21.04
CA PRO A 211 5.13 -10.22 19.85
C PRO A 211 4.36 -11.54 20.00
N GLY A 212 4.51 -12.22 21.14
CA GLY A 212 3.75 -13.46 21.43
C GLY A 212 2.25 -13.24 21.57
N ASP A 213 1.80 -12.08 22.06
CA ASP A 213 0.37 -11.78 22.15
C ASP A 213 -0.27 -11.57 20.77
N ILE A 214 0.49 -11.05 19.78
CA ILE A 214 0.02 -10.81 18.40
C ILE A 214 0.16 -12.07 17.52
N LEU A 215 1.32 -12.74 17.61
CA LEU A 215 1.66 -13.89 16.76
C LEU A 215 1.02 -15.18 17.29
N ASP A 216 0.95 -15.39 18.62
CA ASP A 216 0.52 -16.67 19.20
C ASP A 216 -0.99 -16.74 19.47
N ARG A 217 -1.69 -15.63 19.78
CA ARG A 217 -3.10 -15.71 20.22
C ARG A 217 -4.10 -16.02 19.12
N SER A 218 -3.88 -15.51 17.91
CA SER A 218 -4.78 -15.77 16.77
C SER A 218 -4.10 -16.54 15.63
N GLY A 219 -2.77 -16.47 15.53
CA GLY A 219 -2.01 -16.90 14.37
C GLY A 219 -2.39 -16.18 13.07
N ARG A 220 -3.28 -15.19 13.10
CA ARG A 220 -3.89 -14.61 11.89
C ARG A 220 -2.91 -13.76 11.10
N VAL A 221 -2.10 -12.95 11.78
CA VAL A 221 -1.03 -12.17 11.14
C VAL A 221 -0.08 -13.12 10.41
N HIS A 222 0.40 -14.16 11.09
CA HIS A 222 1.28 -15.17 10.50
C HIS A 222 0.63 -15.89 9.31
N ARG A 223 -0.65 -16.30 9.43
CA ARG A 223 -1.41 -16.92 8.32
C ARG A 223 -1.56 -15.97 7.13
N VAL A 224 -1.90 -14.71 7.36
CA VAL A 224 -2.08 -13.70 6.29
C VAL A 224 -0.75 -13.44 5.58
N MET A 225 0.36 -13.36 6.32
CA MET A 225 1.69 -13.14 5.74
C MET A 225 2.18 -14.33 4.91
N ASN A 226 1.91 -15.58 5.34
CA ASN A 226 2.40 -16.78 4.66
C ASN A 226 1.46 -17.30 3.57
N ASN A 227 0.15 -17.27 3.81
CA ASN A 227 -0.85 -17.86 2.90
C ASN A 227 -1.54 -16.81 2.02
N GLY A 228 -1.38 -15.52 2.34
CA GLY A 228 -2.08 -14.42 1.71
C GLY A 228 -3.44 -14.10 2.35
N LEU A 229 -4.06 -13.03 1.85
CA LEU A 229 -5.35 -12.52 2.27
C LEU A 229 -6.36 -12.70 1.14
N ARG A 230 -7.48 -13.38 1.42
CA ARG A 230 -8.62 -13.43 0.49
C ARG A 230 -9.57 -12.26 0.73
N VAL A 231 -9.88 -11.51 -0.32
CA VAL A 231 -10.78 -10.35 -0.27
C VAL A 231 -11.68 -10.43 -1.49
N ALA A 232 -13.00 -10.47 -1.27
CA ALA A 232 -13.99 -10.48 -2.35
C ALA A 232 -13.70 -11.54 -3.44
N GLY A 233 -13.35 -12.76 -3.02
CA GLY A 233 -13.01 -13.88 -3.91
C GLY A 233 -11.56 -13.95 -4.38
N ARG A 234 -10.80 -12.85 -4.35
CA ARG A 234 -9.42 -12.79 -4.85
C ARG A 234 -8.37 -12.99 -3.77
N LEU A 235 -7.24 -13.60 -4.12
CA LEU A 235 -6.13 -13.88 -3.22
C LEU A 235 -4.97 -12.91 -3.44
N PHE A 236 -4.61 -12.18 -2.39
CA PHE A 236 -3.49 -11.24 -2.37
C PHE A 236 -2.36 -11.81 -1.52
N LYS A 237 -1.15 -11.90 -2.06
CA LYS A 237 0.03 -12.41 -1.35
C LYS A 237 0.97 -11.28 -0.93
N PHE A 238 1.76 -11.52 0.10
CA PHE A 238 2.73 -10.55 0.58
C PHE A 238 3.75 -10.14 -0.51
N LEU A 239 3.85 -8.83 -0.75
CA LEU A 239 4.77 -8.26 -1.72
C LEU A 239 5.96 -7.59 -1.02
N ALA A 240 5.70 -6.57 -0.20
CA ALA A 240 6.73 -5.78 0.45
C ALA A 240 6.15 -4.98 1.63
N TYR A 241 7.03 -4.41 2.45
CA TYR A 241 6.70 -3.36 3.42
C TYR A 241 7.75 -2.26 3.33
N PHE A 242 7.46 -1.06 3.84
CA PHE A 242 8.47 -0.02 4.02
C PHE A 242 8.49 0.56 5.43
N ASN A 243 9.53 1.33 5.76
CA ASN A 243 9.83 1.67 7.16
C ASN A 243 8.75 2.50 7.87
N SER A 244 8.03 3.40 7.19
CA SER A 244 6.90 4.08 7.85
C SER A 244 5.69 3.16 7.95
N GLN A 245 5.46 2.31 6.95
CA GLN A 245 4.44 1.26 7.02
C GLN A 245 4.65 0.31 8.19
N LEU A 246 5.89 -0.07 8.54
CA LEU A 246 6.13 -0.88 9.74
C LEU A 246 5.67 -0.19 11.03
N ARG A 247 5.80 1.14 11.11
CA ARG A 247 5.27 1.92 12.24
C ARG A 247 3.74 1.99 12.25
N GLU A 248 3.13 1.82 11.09
CA GLU A 248 1.68 1.72 10.89
C GLU A 248 1.21 0.25 10.82
N GLN A 249 2.11 -0.73 11.05
CA GLN A 249 1.86 -2.16 10.91
C GLN A 249 1.22 -2.53 9.56
N SER A 250 1.68 -1.90 8.49
CA SER A 250 1.15 -2.10 7.15
C SER A 250 2.15 -2.74 6.19
N CYS A 251 1.61 -3.34 5.13
CA CYS A 251 2.36 -3.93 4.04
C CYS A 251 1.58 -3.83 2.73
N TRP A 252 2.30 -4.00 1.64
CA TRP A 252 1.74 -4.21 0.31
C TRP A 252 1.54 -5.70 0.06
N MET A 253 0.36 -6.04 -0.46
CA MET A 253 0.03 -7.33 -1.02
C MET A 253 -0.33 -7.20 -2.49
N TYR A 254 -0.22 -8.31 -3.23
CA TYR A 254 -0.36 -8.35 -4.67
C TYR A 254 -1.12 -9.59 -5.16
N GLU A 255 -2.00 -9.40 -6.13
CA GLU A 255 -2.76 -10.46 -6.80
C GLU A 255 -1.96 -11.03 -8.00
N GLU A 256 -1.29 -12.15 -7.77
CA GLU A 256 -0.50 -12.86 -8.81
C GLU A 256 -1.34 -13.80 -9.70
N VAL A 257 -2.60 -14.05 -9.33
CA VAL A 257 -3.45 -15.01 -10.05
C VAL A 257 -3.89 -14.36 -11.38
N PRO A 258 -3.63 -15.01 -12.54
CA PRO A 258 -4.14 -14.54 -13.83
C PRO A 258 -5.65 -14.49 -13.81
N ARG A 259 -6.22 -13.46 -14.43
CA ARG A 259 -7.67 -13.36 -14.64
C ARG A 259 -8.01 -14.00 -15.98
N GLU A 260 -9.26 -14.41 -16.14
CA GLU A 260 -9.72 -14.99 -17.39
C GLU A 260 -9.51 -14.01 -18.55
N GLY A 261 -8.85 -14.46 -19.61
CA GLY A 261 -8.52 -13.64 -20.79
C GLY A 261 -7.37 -12.65 -20.61
N GLU A 262 -6.66 -12.65 -19.47
CA GLU A 262 -5.49 -11.81 -19.23
C GLU A 262 -4.18 -12.60 -19.39
N ASP A 263 -3.15 -11.93 -19.89
CA ASP A 263 -1.78 -12.45 -19.83
C ASP A 263 -1.36 -12.71 -18.38
N LYS A 264 -0.43 -13.63 -18.20
CA LYS A 264 0.09 -13.96 -16.87
C LYS A 264 0.78 -12.72 -16.26
N PRO A 265 0.28 -12.17 -15.12
CA PRO A 265 0.93 -11.05 -14.47
C PRO A 265 2.28 -11.49 -13.86
N PRO A 266 3.23 -10.55 -13.66
CA PRO A 266 4.48 -10.87 -13.01
C PRO A 266 4.25 -11.36 -11.58
N LEU A 267 5.07 -12.30 -11.13
CA LEU A 267 5.07 -12.76 -9.75
C LEU A 267 5.60 -11.66 -8.83
N ALA A 268 5.23 -11.68 -7.54
CA ALA A 268 5.72 -10.75 -6.54
C ALA A 268 7.25 -10.78 -6.42
N GLU A 269 7.88 -11.93 -6.66
CA GLU A 269 9.33 -12.06 -6.72
C GLU A 269 9.93 -11.32 -7.93
N GLU A 270 9.29 -11.38 -9.09
CA GLU A 270 9.73 -10.68 -10.31
C GLU A 270 9.59 -9.16 -10.13
N ILE A 271 8.50 -8.70 -9.48
CA ILE A 271 8.33 -7.29 -9.09
C ILE A 271 9.43 -6.87 -8.09
N ARG A 272 9.80 -7.72 -7.12
CA ARG A 272 10.89 -7.41 -6.20
C ARG A 272 12.24 -7.36 -6.90
N ALA A 273 12.47 -8.24 -7.86
CA ALA A 273 13.71 -8.30 -8.64
C ALA A 273 13.86 -7.10 -9.59
N SER A 274 12.76 -6.54 -10.09
CA SER A 274 12.79 -5.36 -10.97
C SER A 274 13.23 -4.08 -10.26
N ILE A 275 13.15 -4.03 -8.92
CA ILE A 275 13.55 -2.84 -8.13
C ILE A 275 15.06 -2.60 -8.21
N GLY A 276 15.87 -3.66 -8.23
CA GLY A 276 17.33 -3.57 -8.29
C GLY A 276 18.03 -4.82 -7.75
N ASP A 277 19.34 -4.87 -7.94
CA ASP A 277 20.18 -5.97 -7.47
C ASP A 277 20.54 -5.80 -5.99
N MET A 278 20.03 -6.72 -5.19
CA MET A 278 20.28 -6.80 -3.75
C MET A 278 21.02 -8.09 -3.37
N SER A 279 21.60 -8.81 -4.33
CA SER A 279 22.37 -10.04 -4.12
C SER A 279 23.53 -9.86 -3.13
N LYS A 280 24.14 -8.66 -3.13
CA LYS A 280 25.23 -8.27 -2.22
C LYS A 280 24.78 -8.01 -0.77
N ILE A 281 23.46 -8.00 -0.49
CA ILE A 281 22.92 -7.73 0.84
C ILE A 281 22.53 -9.05 1.52
N SER A 282 23.35 -9.51 2.45
CA SER A 282 23.12 -10.75 3.21
C SER A 282 22.03 -10.64 4.27
N PHE A 283 21.89 -9.47 4.92
CA PHE A 283 20.93 -9.29 6.00
C PHE A 283 19.51 -9.06 5.47
N VAL A 284 18.60 -10.00 5.74
CA VAL A 284 17.20 -10.01 5.26
C VAL A 284 16.47 -8.72 5.60
N GLY A 285 16.59 -8.21 6.83
CA GLY A 285 15.92 -6.97 7.24
C GLY A 285 16.39 -5.75 6.44
N LYS A 286 17.69 -5.70 6.08
CA LYS A 286 18.26 -4.61 5.26
C LYS A 286 17.81 -4.75 3.82
N LYS A 287 17.76 -5.97 3.28
CA LYS A 287 17.21 -6.26 1.95
C LYS A 287 15.75 -5.82 1.85
N ALA A 288 14.91 -6.22 2.79
CA ALA A 288 13.51 -5.81 2.85
C ALA A 288 13.35 -4.27 2.96
N ALA A 289 14.19 -3.60 3.76
CA ALA A 289 14.19 -2.15 3.83
C ALA A 289 14.60 -1.44 2.52
N ARG A 290 15.43 -2.08 1.67
CA ARG A 290 15.78 -1.57 0.34
C ARG A 290 14.65 -1.75 -0.66
N ILE A 291 14.01 -2.93 -0.67
CA ILE A 291 12.79 -3.19 -1.44
C ILE A 291 11.72 -2.16 -1.08
N GLY A 292 11.46 -1.96 0.21
CA GLY A 292 10.47 -1.02 0.71
C GLY A 292 10.70 0.43 0.27
N GLN A 293 11.94 0.82 -0.05
CA GLN A 293 12.21 2.18 -0.51
C GLN A 293 11.49 2.51 -1.84
N ALA A 294 11.26 1.53 -2.70
CA ALA A 294 10.52 1.72 -3.95
C ALA A 294 9.00 1.87 -3.75
N PHE A 295 8.48 1.43 -2.59
CA PHE A 295 7.07 1.48 -2.22
C PHE A 295 6.69 2.73 -1.42
N SER A 296 7.65 3.60 -1.11
CA SER A 296 7.32 4.86 -0.45
C SER A 296 6.70 5.85 -1.43
N ASN A 297 5.66 6.54 -0.97
CA ASN A 297 4.99 7.60 -1.70
C ASN A 297 6.00 8.67 -2.12
N THR A 298 6.08 8.90 -3.42
CA THR A 298 7.07 9.78 -4.07
C THR A 298 6.49 10.33 -5.35
N ARG A 299 6.91 11.53 -5.75
CA ARG A 299 6.50 12.13 -7.01
C ARG A 299 7.68 12.12 -7.96
N ARG A 300 7.52 11.48 -9.12
CA ARG A 300 8.52 11.57 -10.18
C ARG A 300 8.58 13.02 -10.66
N VAL A 301 9.78 13.58 -10.64
CA VAL A 301 10.06 14.95 -11.05
C VAL A 301 10.65 14.99 -12.46
N ALA A 302 11.66 14.15 -12.72
CA ALA A 302 12.40 14.15 -13.98
C ALA A 302 12.98 12.76 -14.23
N THR A 303 13.23 12.43 -15.49
CA THR A 303 13.97 11.23 -15.88
C THR A 303 15.32 11.67 -16.45
N LEU A 304 16.42 11.31 -15.78
CA LEU A 304 17.75 11.83 -16.08
C LEU A 304 18.57 10.82 -16.89
N PRO A 305 19.11 11.20 -18.07
CA PRO A 305 20.13 10.40 -18.73
C PRO A 305 21.40 10.35 -17.87
N GLY A 306 22.21 9.30 -18.04
CA GLY A 306 23.46 9.13 -17.28
C GLY A 306 24.43 10.30 -17.43
N SER A 307 24.40 11.04 -18.55
CA SER A 307 25.21 12.26 -18.74
C SER A 307 24.84 13.42 -17.81
N ARG A 308 23.62 13.44 -17.26
CA ARG A 308 23.15 14.46 -16.30
C ARG A 308 23.43 14.07 -14.85
N VAL A 309 24.07 12.93 -14.60
CA VAL A 309 24.31 12.40 -13.25
C VAL A 309 25.80 12.07 -13.08
N THR A 310 26.39 12.44 -11.96
CA THR A 310 27.74 11.99 -11.58
C THR A 310 27.78 11.55 -10.13
N THR A 311 28.86 10.86 -9.76
CA THR A 311 29.16 10.50 -8.37
C THR A 311 30.51 11.08 -7.98
N ILE A 312 30.58 11.71 -6.81
CA ILE A 312 31.83 12.20 -6.21
C ILE A 312 32.08 11.56 -4.86
N ASN A 313 33.35 11.44 -4.46
CA ASN A 313 33.72 10.85 -3.17
C ASN A 313 33.15 11.65 -2.01
N ASP A 314 32.79 10.96 -0.92
CA ASP A 314 32.42 11.59 0.33
C ASP A 314 33.56 12.45 0.91
N VAL A 315 33.19 13.53 1.61
CA VAL A 315 34.16 14.38 2.31
C VAL A 315 34.46 13.74 3.66
N GLU A 316 35.67 13.21 3.78
CA GLU A 316 36.16 12.57 5.00
C GLU A 316 37.25 13.41 5.66
N ARG A 317 37.17 13.57 6.98
CA ARG A 317 38.22 14.22 7.78
C ARG A 317 38.34 13.52 9.12
N ASN A 318 39.57 13.22 9.55
CA ASN A 318 39.86 12.55 10.82
C ASN A 318 39.09 11.22 11.01
N GLY A 319 38.82 10.48 9.93
CA GLY A 319 38.07 9.22 9.98
C GLY A 319 36.55 9.36 10.08
N TYR A 320 36.01 10.58 9.98
CA TYR A 320 34.57 10.84 9.96
C TYR A 320 34.12 11.31 8.57
N CYS A 321 32.99 10.79 8.11
CA CYS A 321 32.32 11.24 6.89
C CYS A 321 31.38 12.41 7.22
N TYR A 322 31.55 13.54 6.51
CA TYR A 322 30.77 14.76 6.71
C TYR A 322 29.63 14.95 5.70
N THR A 323 29.58 14.09 4.67
CA THR A 323 28.61 14.20 3.56
C THR A 323 27.78 12.95 3.38
N ASP A 324 27.73 12.05 4.37
CA ASP A 324 26.95 10.83 4.28
C ASP A 324 25.47 11.15 4.00
N GLY A 325 24.98 10.68 2.86
CA GLY A 325 23.61 10.89 2.43
C GLY A 325 23.33 12.28 1.83
N VAL A 326 24.34 13.10 1.55
CA VAL A 326 24.16 14.46 1.00
C VAL A 326 24.86 14.66 -0.34
N GLY A 327 24.06 14.87 -1.38
CA GLY A 327 24.52 15.22 -2.74
C GLY A 327 24.25 16.68 -3.10
N MET A 328 24.41 17.02 -4.37
CA MET A 328 24.13 18.35 -4.92
C MET A 328 23.21 18.25 -6.14
N ILE A 329 22.41 19.30 -6.34
CA ILE A 329 21.52 19.47 -7.49
C ILE A 329 21.80 20.83 -8.12
N SER A 330 21.85 20.90 -9.45
CA SER A 330 22.02 22.17 -10.17
C SER A 330 20.79 23.05 -10.00
N LEU A 331 20.97 24.36 -10.16
CA LEU A 331 19.85 25.30 -10.07
C LEU A 331 18.78 25.02 -11.13
N GLY A 332 19.18 24.63 -12.34
CA GLY A 332 18.26 24.32 -13.43
C GLY A 332 17.36 23.12 -13.09
N LEU A 333 17.95 22.00 -12.64
CA LEU A 333 17.20 20.82 -12.25
C LEU A 333 16.36 21.05 -10.97
N ALA A 334 16.83 21.89 -10.05
CA ALA A 334 16.06 22.29 -8.88
C ALA A 334 14.79 23.10 -9.25
N ILE A 335 14.89 24.00 -10.22
CA ILE A 335 13.73 24.74 -10.75
C ILE A 335 12.76 23.78 -11.44
N GLU A 336 13.26 22.87 -12.28
CA GLU A 336 12.46 21.81 -12.91
C GLU A 336 11.70 20.99 -11.86
N ALA A 337 12.38 20.62 -10.77
CA ALA A 337 11.78 19.93 -9.63
C ALA A 337 10.69 20.72 -8.91
N ALA A 338 10.96 21.99 -8.61
CA ALA A 338 10.00 22.85 -7.96
C ALA A 338 8.73 23.02 -8.80
N LEU A 339 8.88 23.19 -10.12
CA LEU A 339 7.76 23.32 -11.06
C LEU A 339 6.95 22.03 -11.14
N ALA A 340 7.60 20.87 -11.28
CA ALA A 340 6.93 19.57 -11.32
C ALA A 340 6.15 19.26 -10.03
N LEU A 341 6.63 19.77 -8.89
CA LEU A 341 5.96 19.63 -7.59
C LEU A 341 4.89 20.72 -7.34
N GLY A 342 4.69 21.66 -8.26
CA GLY A 342 3.73 22.75 -8.12
C GLY A 342 4.13 23.80 -7.07
N MET A 343 5.43 23.94 -6.78
CA MET A 343 5.94 24.85 -5.77
C MET A 343 6.08 26.28 -6.33
N ARG A 344 5.75 27.27 -5.50
CA ARG A 344 5.84 28.70 -5.88
C ARG A 344 7.27 29.24 -5.93
N SER A 345 8.17 28.61 -5.17
CA SER A 345 9.58 28.96 -5.10
C SER A 345 10.42 27.69 -5.14
N THR A 346 11.67 27.82 -5.59
CA THR A 346 12.62 26.71 -5.64
C THR A 346 13.23 26.47 -4.25
N PRO A 347 13.04 25.29 -3.64
CA PRO A 347 13.68 24.94 -2.38
C PRO A 347 15.21 24.91 -2.48
N SER A 348 15.90 25.18 -1.37
CA SER A 348 17.36 25.07 -1.28
C SER A 348 17.87 23.64 -1.14
N ALA A 349 16.99 22.69 -0.78
CA ALA A 349 17.33 21.28 -0.67
C ALA A 349 16.09 20.39 -0.87
N PHE A 350 16.33 19.16 -1.31
CA PHE A 350 15.31 18.16 -1.59
C PHE A 350 15.69 16.83 -0.95
N GLN A 351 14.74 16.14 -0.32
CA GLN A 351 14.90 14.73 0.01
C GLN A 351 14.57 13.92 -1.24
N VAL A 352 15.54 13.16 -1.75
CA VAL A 352 15.40 12.50 -3.05
C VAL A 352 15.59 10.99 -2.96
N ARG A 353 14.96 10.31 -3.91
CA ARG A 353 15.32 8.97 -4.34
C ARG A 353 15.68 9.03 -5.81
N PHE A 354 16.74 8.32 -6.16
CA PHE A 354 17.17 8.21 -7.55
C PHE A 354 17.77 6.84 -7.73
N ALA A 355 17.13 5.98 -8.52
CA ALA A 355 17.59 4.61 -8.72
C ALA A 355 17.81 3.91 -7.35
N GLY A 356 18.98 3.31 -7.09
CA GLY A 356 19.36 2.75 -5.79
C GLY A 356 19.76 3.75 -4.70
N SER A 357 19.79 5.05 -4.99
CA SER A 357 20.26 6.10 -4.07
C SER A 357 19.14 6.71 -3.22
N LYS A 358 19.48 7.03 -1.96
CA LYS A 358 18.62 7.76 -1.02
C LYS A 358 19.41 8.84 -0.31
N GLY A 359 18.85 10.05 -0.21
CA GLY A 359 19.48 11.09 0.58
C GLY A 359 18.81 12.45 0.45
N VAL A 360 19.60 13.49 0.72
CA VAL A 360 19.25 14.88 0.51
C VAL A 360 20.17 15.44 -0.56
N VAL A 361 19.67 16.30 -1.44
CA VAL A 361 20.49 17.09 -2.36
C VAL A 361 20.28 18.57 -2.09
N ALA A 362 21.37 19.31 -1.96
CA ALA A 362 21.35 20.75 -1.78
C ALA A 362 21.59 21.47 -3.12
N VAL A 363 20.89 22.57 -3.35
CA VAL A 363 21.08 23.38 -4.56
C VAL A 363 22.47 23.97 -4.54
N TRP A 364 23.26 23.65 -5.55
CA TRP A 364 24.59 24.21 -5.74
C TRP A 364 24.67 24.81 -7.14
N PRO A 365 24.80 26.15 -7.29
CA PRO A 365 24.79 26.81 -8.59
C PRO A 365 25.86 26.32 -9.57
N HIS A 366 26.95 25.75 -9.06
CA HIS A 366 28.05 25.24 -9.88
C HIS A 366 28.06 23.71 -10.01
N ALA A 367 26.97 23.02 -9.62
CA ALA A 367 26.88 21.57 -9.79
C ALA A 367 26.88 21.22 -11.28
N THR A 368 27.86 20.43 -11.68
CA THR A 368 27.99 19.91 -13.04
C THR A 368 28.41 18.44 -12.96
N PRO A 369 27.65 17.50 -13.56
CA PRO A 369 26.34 17.66 -14.19
C PRO A 369 25.20 17.91 -13.17
N ASP A 370 23.95 17.86 -13.61
CA ASP A 370 22.80 18.36 -12.85
C ASP A 370 22.51 17.67 -11.52
N LEU A 371 22.81 16.37 -11.40
CA LEU A 371 22.67 15.62 -10.16
C LEU A 371 24.02 15.02 -9.77
N VAL A 372 24.53 15.42 -8.61
CA VAL A 372 25.80 14.93 -8.06
C VAL A 372 25.51 14.10 -6.82
N LEU A 373 25.71 12.79 -6.94
CA LEU A 373 25.50 11.82 -5.87
C LEU A 373 26.82 11.49 -5.17
N ARG A 374 26.72 10.78 -4.04
CA ARG A 374 27.88 10.28 -3.28
C ARG A 374 27.73 8.80 -2.96
N PRO A 375 28.84 8.06 -2.75
CA PRO A 375 28.82 6.64 -2.37
C PRO A 375 27.91 6.36 -1.17
N GLY A 376 27.95 7.19 -0.13
CA GLY A 376 27.08 7.06 1.04
C GLY A 376 25.59 7.07 0.72
N MET A 377 25.16 7.68 -0.39
CA MET A 377 23.75 7.70 -0.82
C MET A 377 23.31 6.39 -1.48
N ASN A 378 24.21 5.68 -2.17
CA ASN A 378 23.86 4.47 -2.91
C ASN A 378 23.60 3.29 -1.96
N LYS A 379 22.40 2.71 -2.04
CA LYS A 379 21.94 1.68 -1.11
C LYS A 379 21.93 0.27 -1.69
N PHE A 380 21.91 0.14 -3.02
CA PHE A 380 21.95 -1.11 -3.78
C PHE A 380 22.16 -0.81 -5.27
N ASP A 381 22.69 -1.77 -6.03
CA ASP A 381 22.94 -1.57 -7.46
C ASP A 381 21.63 -1.64 -8.23
N SER A 382 21.43 -0.71 -9.15
CA SER A 382 20.14 -0.50 -9.81
C SER A 382 20.29 -0.36 -11.33
N ALA A 383 21.15 -1.18 -11.94
CA ALA A 383 21.43 -1.14 -13.37
C ALA A 383 20.16 -1.31 -14.25
N ASN A 384 19.12 -1.93 -13.70
CA ASN A 384 17.84 -2.17 -14.39
C ASN A 384 16.73 -1.17 -14.00
N SER A 385 16.99 -0.18 -13.13
CA SER A 385 15.97 0.76 -12.69
C SER A 385 15.85 1.95 -13.64
N THR A 386 14.64 2.52 -13.76
CA THR A 386 14.46 3.82 -14.41
C THR A 386 15.26 4.90 -13.68
N ASN A 387 15.94 5.76 -14.44
CA ASN A 387 16.68 6.91 -13.90
C ASN A 387 15.74 8.06 -13.53
N ASP A 388 14.69 7.75 -12.78
CA ASP A 388 13.73 8.72 -12.30
C ASP A 388 14.24 9.38 -11.02
N LEU A 389 14.26 10.71 -11.03
CA LEU A 389 14.43 11.53 -9.84
C LEU A 389 13.07 11.71 -9.17
N GLU A 390 13.00 11.34 -7.90
CA GLU A 390 11.78 11.21 -7.10
C GLU A 390 11.89 11.87 -5.72
#